data_AF-A0A2M7DFL1-F1
#
_entry.id   AF-A0A2M7DFL1-F1
#
_cell.length_a   1.000
_cell.length_b   1.000
_cell.length_c   1.000
_cell.angle_alpha   90.00
_cell.angle_beta   90.00
_cell.angle_gamma   90.00
#
_symmetry.space_group_name_H-M   'P 1'
#
loop_
_entity.id
_entity.type
_entity.pdbx_description
1 polymer ?
#
loop_
_entity_poly.entity_id
_entity_poly.type
_entity_poly.pdbx_seq_one_letter_code
_entity_poly.pdbx_strand_id
1 'polypeptide(L)'
;MAHDAASHESSVKRIWYVFFLLTVLTTAEVILGIIKPTFLVEHKFLALKFLNWIFIILTLVKAYFITWAFMHMEGETKGLRRAVVWTAVFLICYLMFVLLVEGDYIHEVYKAGYVKYNF
;
A
#
# COMPACT_ATOMS: atom_id res chain seq x y z
N MET A 1 31.58 -36.58 12.48
CA MET A 1 30.13 -36.28 12.42
C MET A 1 30.01 -34.78 12.24
N ALA A 2 29.94 -34.33 10.98
CA ALA A 2 29.82 -32.92 10.63
C ALA A 2 28.64 -32.82 9.66
N HIS A 3 27.47 -32.66 10.24
CA HIS A 3 26.25 -32.30 9.55
C HIS A 3 25.65 -31.18 10.40
N ASP A 4 24.97 -30.22 9.77
CA ASP A 4 24.19 -29.14 10.42
C ASP A 4 24.86 -27.75 10.58
N ALA A 5 25.45 -27.23 9.49
CA ALA A 5 25.79 -25.79 9.40
C ALA A 5 25.35 -25.12 8.07
N ALA A 6 24.49 -25.74 7.25
CA ALA A 6 24.18 -25.25 5.90
C ALA A 6 22.75 -24.69 5.70
N SER A 7 21.88 -24.68 6.72
CA SER A 7 20.44 -24.39 6.52
C SER A 7 19.96 -23.00 6.96
N HIS A 8 20.79 -22.17 7.61
CA HIS A 8 20.37 -20.86 8.16
C HIS A 8 20.79 -19.63 7.34
N GLU A 9 21.67 -19.78 6.34
CA GLU A 9 22.20 -18.61 5.60
C GLU A 9 21.22 -18.08 4.52
N SER A 10 20.28 -18.91 4.06
CA SER A 10 19.43 -18.61 2.89
C SER A 10 18.39 -17.52 3.16
N SER A 11 17.76 -17.52 4.35
CA SER A 11 16.70 -16.57 4.70
C SER A 11 17.24 -15.15 4.86
N VAL A 12 18.44 -14.98 5.45
CA VAL A 12 19.07 -13.66 5.64
C VAL A 12 19.44 -13.03 4.30
N LYS A 13 19.99 -13.83 3.36
CA LYS A 13 20.29 -13.36 2.00
C LYS A 13 19.04 -12.89 1.26
N ARG A 14 17.93 -13.63 1.40
CA ARG A 14 16.63 -13.23 0.80
C ARG A 14 16.11 -11.91 1.36
N ILE A 15 16.20 -11.71 2.68
CA ILE A 15 15.77 -10.47 3.32
C ILE A 15 16.57 -9.28 2.79
N TRP A 16 17.90 -9.40 2.72
CA TRP A 16 18.76 -8.35 2.19
C TRP A 16 18.48 -8.04 0.72
N TYR A 17 18.20 -9.06 -0.10
CA TYR A 17 17.80 -8.87 -1.49
C TYR A 17 16.49 -8.09 -1.62
N VAL A 18 15.45 -8.50 -0.89
CA VAL A 18 14.14 -7.82 -0.93
C VAL A 18 14.22 -6.42 -0.32
N PHE A 19 15.06 -6.22 0.70
CA PHE A 19 15.33 -4.90 1.27
C PHE A 19 15.84 -3.93 0.22
N PHE A 20 16.92 -4.28 -0.50
CA PHE A 20 17.45 -3.40 -1.55
C PHE A 20 16.47 -3.17 -2.69
N LEU A 21 15.74 -4.21 -3.11
CA LEU A 21 14.69 -4.08 -4.12
C LEU A 21 13.61 -3.06 -3.69
N LEU A 22 13.15 -3.15 -2.44
CA LEU A 22 12.17 -2.22 -1.87
C LEU A 22 12.72 -0.82 -1.70
N THR A 23 13.99 -0.66 -1.33
CA THR A 23 14.65 0.66 -1.28
C THR A 23 14.65 1.30 -2.65
N VAL A 24 15.12 0.59 -3.69
CA VAL A 24 15.17 1.12 -5.06
C VAL A 24 13.78 1.48 -5.56
N LEU A 25 12.79 0.59 -5.37
CA LEU A 25 11.41 0.83 -5.78
C LEU A 25 10.83 2.07 -5.07
N THR A 26 11.07 2.21 -3.77
CA THR A 26 10.59 3.36 -2.98
C THR A 26 11.29 4.65 -3.36
N THR A 27 12.60 4.63 -3.60
CA THR A 27 13.36 5.78 -4.09
C THR A 27 12.85 6.22 -5.46
N ALA A 28 12.64 5.28 -6.39
CA ALA A 28 12.06 5.57 -7.70
C ALA A 28 10.67 6.21 -7.59
N GLU A 29 9.82 5.71 -6.69
CA GLU A 29 8.51 6.29 -6.41
C GLU A 29 8.60 7.72 -5.88
N VAL A 30 9.49 8.00 -4.93
CA VAL A 30 9.72 9.36 -4.40
C VAL A 30 10.23 10.30 -5.50
N ILE A 31 11.18 9.85 -6.33
CA ILE A 31 11.69 10.63 -7.47
C ILE A 31 10.56 10.96 -8.45
N LEU A 32 9.74 9.96 -8.80
CA LEU A 32 8.58 10.15 -9.66
C LEU A 32 7.56 11.13 -9.04
N GLY A 33 7.40 11.09 -7.72
CA GLY A 33 6.55 11.96 -6.95
C GLY A 33 7.03 13.40 -6.86
N ILE A 34 8.34 13.64 -6.95
CA ILE A 34 8.93 14.99 -6.99
C ILE A 34 8.90 15.54 -8.42
N ILE A 35 9.38 14.77 -9.39
CA ILE A 35 9.52 15.23 -10.79
C ILE A 35 8.15 15.38 -11.46
N LYS A 36 7.19 14.51 -11.15
CA LYS A 36 5.81 14.52 -11.70
C LYS A 36 5.79 14.81 -13.20
N PRO A 37 6.37 13.93 -14.04
CA PRO A 37 6.55 14.21 -15.46
C PRO A 37 5.20 14.48 -16.13
N THR A 38 5.18 15.48 -17.01
CA THR A 38 3.97 16.05 -17.62
C THR A 38 3.05 14.99 -18.25
N PHE A 39 3.61 14.01 -18.97
CA PHE A 39 2.87 12.87 -19.53
C PHE A 39 2.05 12.09 -18.49
N LEU A 40 2.59 11.86 -17.29
CA LEU A 40 1.89 11.10 -16.24
C LEU A 40 0.83 11.94 -15.50
N VAL A 41 0.88 13.26 -15.63
CA VAL A 41 -0.01 14.20 -14.93
C VAL A 41 -1.15 14.66 -15.82
N GLU A 42 -0.91 14.84 -17.12
CA GLU A 42 -1.90 15.33 -18.08
C GLU A 42 -2.89 14.25 -18.49
N HIS A 43 -2.42 12.99 -18.61
CA HIS A 43 -3.30 11.89 -18.93
C HIS A 43 -4.03 11.38 -17.68
N LYS A 44 -5.36 11.41 -17.76
CA LYS A 44 -6.27 10.92 -16.72
C LYS A 44 -6.93 9.64 -17.19
N PHE A 45 -7.07 8.69 -16.28
CA PHE A 45 -7.78 7.43 -16.45
C PHE A 45 -8.66 7.16 -15.24
N LEU A 46 -9.94 6.91 -15.48
CA LEU A 46 -10.96 6.72 -14.43
C LEU A 46 -10.92 7.83 -13.37
N ALA A 47 -10.95 9.09 -13.83
CA ALA A 47 -10.88 10.31 -13.02
C ALA A 47 -9.55 10.56 -12.23
N LEU A 48 -8.60 9.62 -12.24
CA LEU A 48 -7.30 9.77 -11.60
C LEU A 48 -6.18 9.97 -12.63
N LYS A 49 -5.13 10.71 -12.26
CA LYS A 49 -3.94 10.87 -13.12
C LYS A 49 -3.22 9.53 -13.25
N PHE A 50 -2.58 9.25 -14.40
CA PHE A 50 -1.76 8.05 -14.56
C PHE A 50 -0.66 7.93 -13.49
N LEU A 51 -0.13 9.05 -13.04
CA LEU A 51 0.78 9.10 -11.90
C LEU A 51 0.17 8.38 -10.68
N ASN A 52 -1.07 8.72 -10.30
CA ASN A 52 -1.72 8.13 -9.13
C ASN A 52 -1.91 6.62 -9.27
N TRP A 53 -2.23 6.14 -10.47
CA TRP A 53 -2.34 4.71 -10.74
C TRP A 53 -1.02 3.98 -10.52
N ILE A 54 0.10 4.55 -10.99
CA ILE A 54 1.43 3.99 -10.77
C ILE A 54 1.73 3.92 -9.26
N PHE A 55 1.43 4.98 -8.51
CA PHE A 55 1.63 5.00 -7.05
C PHE A 55 0.81 3.94 -6.33
N ILE A 56 -0.47 3.76 -6.69
CA ILE A 56 -1.32 2.73 -6.09
C ILE A 56 -0.74 1.34 -6.35
N ILE A 57 -0.37 1.05 -7.60
CA ILE A 57 0.19 -0.25 -7.99
C ILE A 57 1.52 -0.52 -7.29
N LEU A 58 2.46 0.45 -7.31
CA LEU A 58 3.75 0.32 -6.61
C LEU A 58 3.56 0.11 -5.10
N THR A 59 2.57 0.77 -4.49
CA THR A 59 2.24 0.59 -3.08
C THR A 59 1.74 -0.82 -2.78
N LEU A 60 0.87 -1.38 -3.61
CA LEU A 60 0.41 -2.77 -3.46
C LEU A 60 1.55 -3.77 -3.64
N VAL A 61 2.40 -3.55 -4.65
CA VAL A 61 3.59 -4.39 -4.90
C VAL A 61 4.53 -4.35 -3.69
N LYS A 62 4.81 -3.18 -3.12
CA LYS A 62 5.60 -3.05 -1.89
C LYS A 62 4.98 -3.81 -0.73
N ALA A 63 3.67 -3.65 -0.50
CA ALA A 63 2.97 -4.34 0.57
C ALA A 63 3.07 -5.88 0.43
N TYR A 64 2.97 -6.40 -0.80
CA TYR A 64 3.19 -7.81 -1.08
C TYR A 64 4.61 -8.27 -0.70
N PHE A 65 5.64 -7.58 -1.18
CA PHE A 65 7.03 -7.94 -0.85
C PHE A 65 7.33 -7.84 0.66
N ILE A 66 6.77 -6.86 1.36
CA ILE A 66 6.94 -6.73 2.82
C ILE A 66 6.30 -7.91 3.55
N THR A 67 5.05 -8.23 3.23
CA THR A 67 4.31 -9.32 3.89
C THR A 67 4.92 -10.69 3.58
N TRP A 68 5.39 -10.91 2.35
CA TRP A 68 6.03 -12.18 2.01
C TRP A 68 7.42 -12.36 2.62
N ALA A 69 8.28 -11.35 2.50
CA ALA A 69 9.71 -11.49 2.84
C ALA A 69 10.04 -11.07 4.28
N PHE A 70 9.48 -9.98 4.80
CA PHE A 70 9.76 -9.54 6.16
C PHE A 70 8.87 -10.24 7.18
N MET A 71 7.57 -10.38 6.87
CA MET A 71 6.64 -11.09 7.75
C MET A 71 6.64 -12.61 7.54
N HIS A 72 7.54 -13.14 6.70
CA HIS A 72 7.75 -14.57 6.45
C HIS A 72 6.48 -15.36 6.07
N MET A 73 5.46 -14.70 5.53
CA MET A 73 4.18 -15.33 5.21
C MET A 73 4.27 -16.40 4.11
N GLU A 74 5.40 -16.49 3.39
CA GLU A 74 5.66 -17.49 2.36
C GLU A 74 5.64 -18.93 2.89
N GLY A 75 6.27 -19.17 4.04
CA GLY A 75 6.38 -20.49 4.65
C GLY A 75 5.18 -20.86 5.53
N GLU A 76 4.30 -19.90 5.79
CA GLU A 76 3.17 -20.06 6.70
C GLU A 76 2.01 -20.82 6.07
N THR A 77 1.22 -21.45 6.95
CA THR A 77 0.03 -22.21 6.55
C THR A 77 -0.92 -21.35 5.71
N LYS A 78 -1.53 -21.97 4.69
CA LYS A 78 -2.49 -21.28 3.81
C LYS A 78 -3.67 -20.67 4.59
N GLY A 79 -4.00 -21.23 5.77
CA GLY A 79 -5.00 -20.67 6.68
C GLY A 79 -4.57 -19.31 7.24
N LEU A 80 -3.40 -19.26 7.88
CA LEU A 80 -2.86 -18.03 8.48
C LEU A 80 -2.69 -16.92 7.43
N ARG A 81 -2.16 -17.26 6.26
CA ARG A 81 -1.98 -16.31 5.15
C ARG A 81 -3.29 -15.67 4.72
N ARG A 82 -4.34 -16.49 4.55
CA ARG A 82 -5.66 -16.01 4.16
C ARG A 82 -6.30 -15.16 5.25
N ALA A 83 -6.16 -15.54 6.51
CA ALA A 83 -6.68 -14.75 7.62
C ALA A 83 -6.11 -13.33 7.60
N VAL A 84 -4.79 -13.17 7.52
CA VAL A 84 -4.14 -11.85 7.50
C VAL A 84 -4.56 -11.03 6.27
N VAL A 85 -4.47 -11.61 5.07
CA VAL A 85 -4.78 -10.88 3.82
C VAL A 85 -6.26 -10.50 3.74
N TRP A 86 -7.18 -11.42 4.04
CA TRP A 86 -8.62 -11.12 3.96
C TRP A 86 -9.06 -10.13 5.02
N THR A 87 -8.56 -10.23 6.25
CA THR A 87 -8.86 -9.24 7.29
C THR A 87 -8.35 -7.85 6.89
N ALA A 88 -7.15 -7.73 6.34
CA ALA A 88 -6.61 -6.45 5.88
C ALA A 88 -7.44 -5.85 4.74
N VAL A 89 -7.79 -6.65 3.73
CA VAL A 89 -8.63 -6.19 2.60
C VAL A 89 -10.01 -5.77 3.08
N PHE A 90 -10.65 -6.59 3.92
CA PHE A 90 -11.95 -6.26 4.51
C PHE A 90 -11.90 -4.95 5.29
N LEU A 91 -10.86 -4.76 6.12
CA LEU A 91 -10.70 -3.56 6.93
C LEU A 91 -10.51 -2.32 6.05
N ILE A 92 -9.69 -2.38 5.00
CA ILE A 92 -9.49 -1.25 4.07
C ILE A 92 -10.80 -0.88 3.39
N CYS A 93 -11.54 -1.85 2.84
CA CYS A 93 -12.82 -1.60 2.19
C CYS A 93 -13.85 -1.02 3.17
N TYR A 94 -13.91 -1.55 4.39
CA TYR A 94 -14.82 -1.06 5.42
C TYR A 94 -14.48 0.36 5.88
N LEU A 95 -13.20 0.68 6.06
CA LEU A 95 -12.75 2.04 6.38
C LEU A 95 -13.08 3.01 5.25
N MET A 96 -12.86 2.63 4.00
CA MET A 96 -13.25 3.46 2.86
C MET A 96 -14.75 3.71 2.85
N PHE A 97 -15.57 2.69 3.12
CA PHE A 97 -17.02 2.83 3.21
C PHE A 97 -17.43 3.83 4.29
N VAL A 98 -16.95 3.65 5.54
CA VAL A 98 -17.30 4.54 6.66
C VAL A 98 -16.86 5.97 6.38
N LEU A 99 -15.64 6.18 5.89
CA LEU A 99 -15.13 7.53 5.58
C LEU A 99 -15.94 8.23 4.49
N LEU A 100 -16.43 7.50 3.49
CA LEU A 100 -17.26 8.08 2.44
C LEU A 100 -18.66 8.43 2.95
N VAL A 101 -19.28 7.56 3.76
CA VAL A 101 -20.61 7.83 4.35
C VAL A 101 -20.55 9.01 5.31
N GLU A 102 -19.59 9.01 6.24
CA GLU A 102 -19.42 10.10 7.19
C GLU A 102 -19.00 11.40 6.50
N GLY A 103 -18.14 11.32 5.47
CA GLY A 103 -17.75 12.48 4.67
C GLY A 103 -18.92 13.12 3.93
N ASP A 104 -19.82 12.30 3.37
CA ASP A 104 -21.03 12.76 2.69
C ASP A 104 -22.02 13.40 3.69
N TYR A 105 -22.25 12.76 4.83
CA TYR A 105 -23.09 13.31 5.90
C TYR A 105 -22.59 14.68 6.39
N ILE A 106 -21.29 14.81 6.64
CA ILE A 106 -20.67 16.08 7.01
C ILE A 106 -20.86 17.13 5.90
N HIS A 107 -20.69 16.74 4.64
CA HIS A 107 -20.89 17.64 3.50
C HIS A 107 -22.33 18.17 3.42
N GLU A 108 -23.33 17.32 3.63
CA GLU A 108 -24.74 17.72 3.66
C GLU A 108 -25.05 18.67 4.82
N VAL A 109 -24.53 18.40 6.02
CA VAL A 109 -24.71 19.29 7.19
C VAL A 109 -24.11 20.67 6.92
N TYR A 110 -22.93 20.76 6.31
CA TYR A 110 -22.34 22.06 5.93
C TYR A 110 -23.15 22.79 4.85
N LYS A 111 -23.81 22.06 3.95
CA LYS A 111 -24.60 22.64 2.85
C LYS A 111 -26.00 23.08 3.29
N ALA A 112 -26.63 22.33 4.20
CA ALA A 112 -28.00 22.57 4.68
C ALA A 112 -28.04 23.42 5.97
N GLY A 113 -26.97 23.41 6.75
CA GLY A 113 -26.83 24.20 7.97
C GLY A 113 -26.49 25.66 7.69
N TYR A 114 -27.28 26.58 8.22
CA TYR A 114 -26.94 28.00 8.27
C TYR A 114 -25.65 28.19 9.09
N VAL A 115 -24.49 28.18 8.45
CA VAL A 115 -23.25 28.67 9.06
C VAL A 115 -23.43 30.17 9.26
N LYS A 116 -23.92 30.55 10.45
CA LYS A 116 -23.84 31.94 10.90
C LYS A 116 -22.36 32.24 11.09
N TYR A 117 -21.72 32.74 10.05
CA TYR A 117 -20.50 33.52 10.19
C TYR A 117 -20.88 34.74 11.03
N ASN A 118 -20.66 34.67 12.34
CA ASN A 118 -20.62 35.87 13.17
C ASN A 118 -19.37 36.64 12.72
N PHE A 119 -19.58 37.65 11.89
CA PHE A 119 -18.67 38.77 11.73
C PHE A 119 -18.81 39.71 12.93
#